data_AF-A0A925I085-F1
#
_entry.id   AF-A0A925I085-F1
#
_cell.length_a   1.000
_cell.length_b   1.000
_cell.length_c   1.000
_cell.angle_alpha   90.00
_cell.angle_beta   90.00
_cell.angle_gamma   90.00
#
_symmetry.space_group_name_H-M   'P 1'
#
loop_
_entity.id
_entity.type
_entity.pdbx_description
1 polymer ?
#
loop_
_entity_poly.entity_id
_entity_poly.type
_entity_poly.pdbx_seq_one_letter_code
_entity_poly.pdbx_strand_id
1 'polypeptide(L)'
;MDDRLKTLLADIRRVSDLAPADRARCLKRAGWLAEAEPPEQAEFATELLGLNVPLDEPADELLRAVLGKLAAQRRTAPGDSTSEPREGLVQLYRHLGPPSRARAQVLAWLALGGTPVEVSQLADLLVEDPPREEEDILLALTPLFQNPRLPMDSLFPRLLDALSHPLLAAGVLDLANFFLRQKLVQTHPAAAIGNQLTELLGQLVGTLGKLTEQAPSDEQSMVEVSRQVAQSVSLAVSLCDTLALIGDQAAVGKLYQALDLGHRRLRTEAAAALARLGELHGKEELLKLAAEPVARLRVLAYAKELGLEDKVEPEFRTPQARAEAELTVWLAEPTQFGLPPTKC
;
A
#
# COMPACT_ATOMS: atom_id res chain seq x y z
N MET A 1 -4.89 22.49 -29.87
CA MET A 1 -5.85 22.56 -28.76
C MET A 1 -7.30 22.55 -29.23
N ASP A 2 -7.89 21.35 -29.19
CA ASP A 2 -9.33 21.06 -29.31
C ASP A 2 -10.14 21.94 -28.34
N ASP A 3 -11.26 22.50 -28.79
CA ASP A 3 -12.15 23.34 -27.96
C ASP A 3 -12.72 22.58 -26.75
N ARG A 4 -12.82 21.25 -26.82
CA ARG A 4 -13.19 20.39 -25.69
C ARG A 4 -12.14 20.42 -24.58
N LEU A 5 -10.85 20.41 -24.94
CA LEU A 5 -9.73 20.52 -24.01
C LEU A 5 -9.71 21.88 -23.32
N LYS A 6 -9.87 22.97 -24.09
CA LYS A 6 -9.95 24.34 -23.56
C LYS A 6 -11.06 24.47 -22.52
N THR A 7 -12.21 23.89 -22.83
CA THR A 7 -13.38 23.91 -21.95
C THR A 7 -13.10 23.19 -20.64
N LEU A 8 -12.44 22.03 -20.69
CA LEU A 8 -12.08 21.28 -19.48
C LEU A 8 -11.06 22.03 -18.60
N LEU A 9 -10.03 22.63 -19.21
CA LEU A 9 -9.05 23.44 -18.48
C LEU A 9 -9.70 24.68 -17.86
N ALA A 10 -10.62 25.33 -18.58
CA ALA A 10 -11.39 26.45 -18.06
C ALA A 10 -12.31 26.01 -16.91
N ASP A 11 -12.90 24.81 -16.99
CA ASP A 11 -13.69 24.24 -15.91
C ASP A 11 -12.85 24.03 -14.66
N ILE A 12 -11.65 23.42 -14.77
CA ILE A 12 -10.73 23.24 -13.63
C ILE A 12 -10.37 24.58 -12.99
N ARG A 13 -10.11 25.62 -13.79
CA ARG A 13 -9.72 26.96 -13.29
C ARG A 13 -10.84 27.70 -12.56
N ARG A 14 -12.11 27.39 -12.83
CA ARG A 14 -13.28 28.15 -12.31
C ARG A 14 -14.21 27.33 -11.42
N VAL A 15 -13.98 26.02 -11.27
CA VAL A 15 -14.93 25.09 -10.61
C VAL A 15 -15.26 25.50 -9.18
N SER A 16 -14.33 26.19 -8.54
CA SER A 16 -14.43 26.77 -7.20
C SER A 16 -15.58 27.77 -7.09
N ASP A 17 -15.79 28.56 -8.14
CA ASP A 17 -16.85 29.56 -8.22
C ASP A 17 -18.21 28.97 -8.63
N LEU A 18 -18.25 27.68 -9.00
CA LEU A 18 -19.47 27.04 -9.48
C LEU A 18 -20.27 26.41 -8.34
N ALA A 19 -21.60 26.42 -8.50
CA ALA A 19 -22.52 25.69 -7.64
C ALA A 19 -22.32 24.16 -7.76
N PRO A 20 -22.63 23.36 -6.72
CA PRO A 20 -22.40 21.91 -6.74
C PRO A 20 -22.98 21.17 -7.95
N ALA A 21 -24.17 21.57 -8.43
CA ALA A 21 -24.78 20.98 -9.61
C ALA A 21 -23.96 21.21 -10.90
N ASP A 22 -23.32 22.37 -11.02
CA ASP A 22 -22.48 22.72 -12.16
C ASP A 22 -21.09 22.07 -12.06
N ARG A 23 -20.58 21.85 -10.84
CA ARG A 23 -19.38 21.02 -10.62
C ARG A 23 -19.58 19.60 -11.13
N ALA A 24 -20.74 18.99 -10.82
CA ALA A 24 -21.09 17.66 -11.33
C ALA A 24 -21.21 17.63 -12.87
N ARG A 25 -21.65 18.73 -13.49
CA ARG A 25 -21.66 18.87 -14.96
C ARG A 25 -20.25 18.93 -15.53
N CYS A 26 -19.31 19.64 -14.89
CA CYS A 26 -17.90 19.68 -15.31
C CYS A 26 -17.31 18.27 -15.34
N LEU A 27 -17.53 17.47 -14.29
CA LEU A 27 -17.05 16.09 -14.22
C LEU A 27 -17.67 15.18 -15.30
N LYS A 28 -18.96 15.36 -15.62
CA LYS A 28 -19.61 14.66 -16.72
C LYS A 28 -19.00 15.04 -18.06
N ARG A 29 -18.75 16.34 -18.30
CA ARG A 29 -18.09 16.83 -19.52
C ARG A 29 -16.71 16.21 -19.68
N ALA A 30 -15.93 16.07 -18.61
CA ALA A 30 -14.61 15.45 -18.69
C ALA A 30 -14.62 13.95 -19.07
N GLY A 31 -15.80 13.31 -19.15
CA GLY A 31 -15.93 11.89 -19.47
C GLY A 31 -15.38 11.50 -20.85
N TRP A 32 -15.46 12.40 -21.85
CA TRP A 32 -14.95 12.11 -23.21
C TRP A 32 -13.45 11.85 -23.23
N LEU A 33 -12.70 12.38 -22.26
CA LEU A 33 -11.24 12.28 -22.23
C LEU A 33 -10.77 10.83 -22.03
N ALA A 34 -11.58 10.01 -21.36
CA ALA A 34 -11.35 8.57 -21.20
C ALA A 34 -11.69 7.76 -22.48
N GLU A 35 -12.12 8.42 -23.54
CA GLU A 35 -12.31 7.82 -24.87
C GLU A 35 -11.45 8.52 -25.92
N ALA A 36 -10.66 9.52 -25.51
CA ALA A 36 -9.79 10.31 -26.37
C ALA A 36 -8.57 9.50 -26.82
N GLU A 37 -8.01 9.89 -27.97
CA GLU A 37 -6.80 9.25 -28.51
C GLU A 37 -5.57 9.59 -27.65
N PRO A 38 -4.54 8.74 -27.58
CA PRO A 38 -3.35 8.98 -26.75
C PRO A 38 -2.69 10.36 -26.93
N PRO A 39 -2.59 10.95 -28.14
CA PRO A 39 -2.08 12.30 -28.33
C PRO A 39 -2.94 13.40 -27.67
N GLU A 40 -4.26 13.23 -27.60
CA GLU A 40 -5.15 14.20 -26.94
C GLU A 40 -4.99 14.13 -25.41
N GLN A 41 -4.77 12.93 -24.88
CA GLN A 41 -4.45 12.72 -23.46
C GLN A 41 -3.07 13.30 -23.10
N ALA A 42 -2.10 13.20 -24.02
CA ALA A 42 -0.78 13.82 -23.91
C ALA A 42 -0.85 15.34 -23.89
N GLU A 43 -1.62 15.93 -24.83
CA GLU A 43 -1.85 17.37 -24.88
C GLU A 43 -2.51 17.83 -23.57
N PHE A 44 -3.51 17.10 -23.06
CA PHE A 44 -4.12 17.38 -21.76
C PHE A 44 -3.10 17.43 -20.61
N ALA A 45 -2.28 16.39 -20.46
CA ALA A 45 -1.29 16.33 -19.37
C ALA A 45 -0.29 17.50 -19.43
N THR A 46 0.10 17.91 -20.64
CA THR A 46 1.02 19.02 -20.86
C THR A 46 0.36 20.37 -20.53
N GLU A 47 -0.88 20.58 -20.96
CA GLU A 47 -1.62 21.82 -20.69
C GLU A 47 -1.94 22.01 -19.19
N LEU A 48 -2.05 20.93 -18.43
CA LEU A 48 -2.18 21.00 -16.96
C LEU A 48 -0.97 21.66 -16.28
N LEU A 49 0.21 21.66 -16.90
CA LEU A 49 1.39 22.37 -16.39
C LEU A 49 1.18 23.90 -16.41
N GLY A 50 0.22 24.40 -17.19
CA GLY A 50 -0.20 25.80 -17.20
C GLY A 50 -1.23 26.17 -16.13
N LEU A 51 -1.53 25.28 -15.18
CA LEU A 51 -2.37 25.59 -14.03
C LEU A 51 -1.56 26.28 -12.93
N ASN A 52 -2.19 27.25 -12.27
CA ASN A 52 -1.63 27.88 -11.07
C ASN A 52 -1.82 26.94 -9.88
N VAL A 53 -0.72 26.48 -9.30
CA VAL A 53 -0.68 25.61 -8.13
C VAL A 53 -0.23 26.41 -6.89
N PRO A 54 -0.68 26.06 -5.67
CA PRO A 54 -1.57 24.95 -5.34
C PRO A 54 -3.01 25.20 -5.81
N LEU A 55 -3.70 24.13 -6.22
CA LEU A 55 -5.12 24.15 -6.53
C LEU A 55 -5.94 24.24 -5.24
N ASP A 56 -7.11 24.86 -5.31
CA ASP A 56 -8.09 24.74 -4.23
C ASP A 56 -8.80 23.38 -4.25
N GLU A 57 -9.49 23.04 -3.17
CA GLU A 57 -10.08 21.72 -2.97
C GLU A 57 -11.07 21.33 -4.10
N PRO A 58 -12.01 22.18 -4.56
CA PRO A 58 -12.88 21.82 -5.67
C PRO A 58 -12.14 21.56 -6.99
N ALA A 59 -11.10 22.34 -7.30
CA ALA A 59 -10.28 22.15 -8.49
C ALA A 59 -9.43 20.89 -8.42
N ASP A 60 -8.82 20.62 -7.27
CA ASP A 60 -8.02 19.41 -7.04
C ASP A 60 -8.88 18.15 -7.10
N GLU A 61 -10.08 18.16 -6.52
CA GLU A 61 -11.02 17.03 -6.56
C GLU A 61 -11.54 16.76 -7.98
N LEU A 62 -11.84 17.81 -8.75
CA LEU A 62 -12.20 17.64 -10.16
C LEU A 62 -11.03 17.03 -10.93
N LEU A 63 -9.81 17.55 -10.76
CA LEU A 63 -8.63 17.03 -11.44
C LEU A 63 -8.35 15.57 -11.06
N ARG A 64 -8.42 15.23 -9.77
CA ARG A 64 -8.30 13.86 -9.26
C ARG A 64 -9.33 12.93 -9.92
N ALA A 65 -10.58 13.36 -10.03
CA ALA A 65 -11.62 12.55 -10.67
C ALA A 65 -11.39 12.37 -12.19
N VAL A 66 -10.86 13.38 -12.88
CA VAL A 66 -10.52 13.28 -14.30
C VAL A 66 -9.34 12.33 -14.53
N LEU A 67 -8.24 12.50 -13.81
CA LEU A 67 -7.07 11.63 -13.91
C LEU A 67 -7.41 10.19 -13.50
N GLY A 68 -8.29 10.00 -12.51
CA GLY A 68 -8.75 8.66 -12.13
C GLY A 68 -9.53 7.93 -13.23
N LYS A 69 -10.31 8.66 -14.04
CA LYS A 69 -10.98 8.06 -15.22
C LYS A 69 -9.97 7.64 -16.29
N LEU A 70 -8.94 8.46 -16.53
CA LEU A 70 -7.86 8.15 -17.47
C LEU A 70 -7.07 6.90 -17.03
N ALA A 71 -6.70 6.84 -15.75
CA ALA A 71 -6.06 5.67 -15.17
C ALA A 71 -6.95 4.42 -15.33
N ALA A 72 -8.25 4.52 -15.02
CA ALA A 72 -9.19 3.41 -15.15
C ALA A 72 -9.35 2.90 -16.59
N GLN A 73 -9.35 3.78 -17.60
CA GLN A 73 -9.38 3.37 -19.01
C GLN A 73 -8.14 2.55 -19.39
N ARG A 74 -6.96 2.94 -18.90
CA ARG A 74 -5.72 2.23 -19.19
C ARG A 74 -5.74 0.78 -18.70
N ARG A 75 -6.51 0.51 -17.64
CA ARG A 75 -6.73 -0.86 -17.12
C ARG A 75 -7.54 -1.73 -18.09
N THR A 76 -8.50 -1.16 -18.83
CA THR A 76 -9.39 -1.92 -19.73
C THR A 76 -8.85 -2.03 -21.15
N ALA A 77 -7.98 -1.11 -21.58
CA ALA A 77 -7.31 -1.12 -22.86
C ALA A 77 -5.79 -0.94 -22.67
N PRO A 78 -5.04 -2.01 -22.33
CA PRO A 78 -3.59 -1.96 -22.26
C PRO A 78 -3.03 -1.75 -23.68
N GLY A 79 -2.85 -0.47 -24.05
CA GLY A 79 -2.40 -0.07 -25.38
C GLY A 79 -0.97 -0.51 -25.69
N ASP A 80 -0.67 -0.71 -26.97
CA ASP A 80 0.68 -0.95 -27.48
C ASP A 80 1.61 0.22 -27.12
N SER A 81 2.77 -0.12 -26.56
CA SER A 81 3.62 0.73 -25.72
C SER A 81 4.46 1.79 -26.46
N THR A 82 3.95 2.47 -27.48
CA THR A 82 4.81 3.32 -28.33
C THR A 82 4.46 4.80 -28.46
N SER A 83 3.34 5.31 -27.94
CA SER A 83 3.02 6.74 -28.03
C SER A 83 3.07 7.46 -26.67
N GLU A 84 4.01 8.40 -26.58
CA GLU A 84 4.34 9.31 -25.46
C GLU A 84 3.13 10.12 -24.96
N PRO A 85 2.90 10.13 -23.63
CA PRO A 85 3.31 11.28 -22.82
C PRO A 85 3.95 10.88 -21.48
N ARG A 86 5.17 10.34 -21.53
CA ARG A 86 5.85 9.78 -20.34
C ARG A 86 6.52 10.83 -19.48
N GLU A 87 7.08 11.86 -20.10
CA GLU A 87 7.73 12.95 -19.38
C GLU A 87 6.71 13.93 -18.79
N GLY A 88 5.61 14.18 -19.49
CA GLY A 88 4.54 15.07 -19.04
C GLY A 88 3.89 14.63 -17.73
N LEU A 89 3.72 13.31 -17.49
CA LEU A 89 3.17 12.81 -16.23
C LEU A 89 4.11 13.03 -15.04
N VAL A 90 5.42 12.83 -15.22
CA VAL A 90 6.41 13.10 -14.17
C VAL A 90 6.48 14.59 -13.86
N GLN A 91 6.49 15.43 -14.89
CA GLN A 91 6.44 16.89 -14.72
C GLN A 91 5.16 17.33 -14.03
N LEU A 92 4.01 16.74 -14.40
CA LEU A 92 2.72 17.04 -13.79
C LEU A 92 2.70 16.67 -12.31
N TYR A 93 3.21 15.49 -11.96
CA TYR A 93 3.29 15.05 -10.57
C TYR A 93 4.08 16.04 -9.69
N ARG A 94 5.24 16.48 -10.20
CA ARG A 94 6.10 17.46 -9.52
C ARG A 94 5.47 18.85 -9.47
N HIS A 95 4.80 19.26 -10.55
CA HIS A 95 4.11 20.56 -10.65
C HIS A 95 2.96 20.67 -9.65
N LEU A 96 2.13 19.63 -9.53
CA LEU A 96 0.99 19.62 -8.60
C LEU A 96 1.42 19.77 -7.12
N GLY A 97 2.60 19.24 -6.77
CA GLY A 97 3.20 19.36 -5.46
C GLY A 97 2.45 18.65 -4.33
N PRO A 98 3.07 18.50 -3.15
CA PRO A 98 2.56 17.64 -2.07
C PRO A 98 1.11 17.86 -1.59
N PRO A 99 0.52 19.08 -1.63
CA PRO A 99 -0.87 19.29 -1.20
C PRO A 99 -1.92 18.66 -2.12
N SER A 100 -1.58 18.36 -3.38
CA SER A 100 -2.55 17.87 -4.36
C SER A 100 -2.81 16.37 -4.21
N ARG A 101 -4.07 15.98 -4.01
CA ARG A 101 -4.51 14.57 -4.00
C ARG A 101 -4.55 13.97 -5.40
N ALA A 102 -4.59 14.80 -6.43
CA ALA A 102 -4.55 14.35 -7.82
C ALA A 102 -3.25 13.62 -8.18
N ARG A 103 -2.15 13.87 -7.44
CA ARG A 103 -0.85 13.20 -7.60
C ARG A 103 -0.93 11.67 -7.52
N ALA A 104 -1.78 11.13 -6.65
CA ALA A 104 -1.94 9.69 -6.48
C ALA A 104 -2.48 9.01 -7.76
N GLN A 105 -3.31 9.71 -8.52
CA GLN A 105 -3.84 9.22 -9.80
C GLN A 105 -2.77 9.18 -10.88
N VAL A 106 -1.82 10.12 -10.86
CA VAL A 106 -0.67 10.10 -11.78
C VAL A 106 0.21 8.88 -11.51
N LEU A 107 0.49 8.57 -10.24
CA LEU A 107 1.24 7.35 -9.87
C LEU A 107 0.50 6.08 -10.29
N ALA A 108 -0.81 6.00 -10.02
CA ALA A 108 -1.63 4.86 -10.46
C ALA A 108 -1.63 4.70 -11.98
N TRP A 109 -1.61 5.81 -12.72
CA TRP A 109 -1.53 5.80 -14.18
C TRP A 109 -0.18 5.25 -14.67
N LEU A 110 0.94 5.66 -14.06
CA LEU A 110 2.26 5.09 -14.35
C LEU A 110 2.31 3.58 -14.03
N ALA A 111 1.76 3.18 -12.87
CA ALA A 111 1.71 1.79 -12.44
C ALA A 111 0.90 0.89 -13.39
N LEU A 112 -0.24 1.39 -13.89
CA LEU A 112 -1.08 0.69 -14.88
C LEU A 112 -0.43 0.62 -16.27
N GLY A 113 0.51 1.51 -16.57
CA GLY A 113 1.25 1.47 -17.83
C GLY A 113 2.17 0.27 -17.96
N GLY A 114 2.84 -0.09 -16.86
CA GLY A 114 3.60 -1.34 -16.76
C GLY A 114 4.82 -1.45 -17.69
N THR A 115 5.18 -0.39 -18.44
CA THR A 115 6.40 -0.37 -19.24
C THR A 115 7.64 -0.16 -18.36
N PRO A 116 8.85 -0.61 -18.78
CA PRO A 116 10.07 -0.42 -17.99
C PRO A 116 10.32 1.03 -17.58
N VAL A 117 10.08 1.97 -18.51
CA VAL A 117 10.28 3.41 -18.27
C VAL A 117 9.28 3.94 -17.24
N GLU A 118 8.00 3.63 -17.38
CA GLU A 118 6.96 4.13 -16.46
C GLU A 118 7.09 3.55 -15.07
N VAL A 119 7.46 2.27 -14.97
CA VAL A 119 7.71 1.60 -13.69
C VAL A 119 8.96 2.17 -13.01
N SER A 120 10.01 2.48 -13.76
CA SER A 120 11.19 3.18 -13.23
C SER A 120 10.84 4.59 -12.75
N GLN A 121 10.08 5.35 -13.54
CA GLN A 121 9.64 6.70 -13.15
C GLN A 121 8.75 6.68 -11.91
N LEU A 122 7.84 5.69 -11.81
CA LEU A 122 7.04 5.46 -10.62
C LEU A 122 7.93 5.22 -9.39
N ALA A 123 8.94 4.35 -9.51
CA ALA A 123 9.87 4.06 -8.43
C ALA A 123 10.62 5.33 -7.99
N ASP A 124 11.12 6.12 -8.94
CA ASP A 124 11.81 7.37 -8.65
C ASP A 124 10.91 8.37 -7.92
N LEU A 125 9.68 8.56 -8.38
CA LEU A 125 8.72 9.48 -7.74
C LEU A 125 8.35 9.03 -6.32
N LEU A 126 8.12 7.72 -6.11
CA LEU A 126 7.81 7.18 -4.79
C LEU A 126 8.97 7.31 -3.80
N VAL A 127 10.22 7.27 -4.27
CA VAL A 127 11.38 7.47 -3.40
C VAL A 127 11.67 8.95 -3.17
N GLU A 128 11.59 9.78 -4.19
CA GLU A 128 11.97 11.20 -4.11
C GLU A 128 10.92 12.05 -3.38
N ASP A 129 9.63 11.81 -3.62
CA ASP A 129 8.55 12.68 -3.17
C ASP A 129 7.26 11.88 -2.92
N PRO A 130 7.23 10.96 -1.93
CA PRO A 130 6.15 10.02 -1.72
C PRO A 130 4.79 10.68 -1.39
N PRO A 131 3.66 9.97 -1.63
CA PRO A 131 2.37 10.39 -1.10
C PRO A 131 2.37 10.47 0.43
N ARG A 132 1.57 11.38 0.99
CA ARG A 132 1.50 11.64 2.44
C ARG A 132 0.35 10.92 3.14
N GLU A 133 -0.62 10.44 2.38
CA GLU A 133 -1.81 9.76 2.88
C GLU A 133 -1.79 8.27 2.51
N GLU A 134 -2.27 7.42 3.43
CA GLU A 134 -2.29 5.96 3.24
C GLU A 134 -3.19 5.55 2.05
N GLU A 135 -4.30 6.24 1.83
CA GLU A 135 -5.21 6.01 0.69
C GLU A 135 -4.51 6.22 -0.66
N ASP A 136 -3.65 7.24 -0.74
CA ASP A 136 -2.95 7.62 -1.96
C ASP A 136 -1.83 6.63 -2.28
N ILE A 137 -1.17 6.10 -1.25
CA ILE A 137 -0.20 5.00 -1.39
C ILE A 137 -0.89 3.74 -1.89
N LEU A 138 -2.01 3.37 -1.29
CA LEU A 138 -2.77 2.19 -1.70
C LEU A 138 -3.20 2.31 -3.16
N LEU A 139 -3.69 3.49 -3.57
CA LEU A 139 -4.08 3.76 -4.94
C LEU A 139 -2.89 3.61 -5.91
N ALA A 140 -1.70 4.10 -5.55
CA ALA A 140 -0.50 4.02 -6.37
C ALA A 140 0.05 2.59 -6.50
N LEU A 141 0.04 1.79 -5.42
CA LEU A 141 0.64 0.46 -5.39
C LEU A 141 -0.31 -0.66 -5.85
N THR A 142 -1.63 -0.52 -5.65
CA THR A 142 -2.61 -1.56 -6.00
C THR A 142 -2.47 -2.11 -7.43
N PRO A 143 -2.26 -1.28 -8.47
CA PRO A 143 -2.06 -1.79 -9.83
C PRO A 143 -0.87 -2.74 -9.96
N LEU A 144 0.18 -2.56 -9.15
CA LEU A 144 1.39 -3.37 -9.22
C LEU A 144 1.13 -4.82 -8.79
N PHE A 145 0.25 -5.03 -7.82
CA PHE A 145 -0.19 -6.37 -7.40
C PHE A 145 -1.04 -7.09 -8.45
N GLN A 146 -1.60 -6.36 -9.42
CA GLN A 146 -2.54 -6.90 -10.40
C GLN A 146 -1.89 -7.24 -11.74
N ASN A 147 -0.62 -6.84 -11.97
CA ASN A 147 0.07 -7.03 -13.23
C ASN A 147 1.24 -8.03 -13.09
N PRO A 148 1.06 -9.31 -13.47
CA PRO A 148 2.10 -10.32 -13.34
C PRO A 148 3.25 -10.17 -14.37
N ARG A 149 3.14 -9.23 -15.33
CA ARG A 149 4.14 -9.00 -16.39
C ARG A 149 5.00 -7.76 -16.13
N LEU A 150 5.00 -7.23 -14.92
CA LEU A 150 5.78 -6.05 -14.58
C LEU A 150 7.29 -6.28 -14.81
N PRO A 151 8.00 -5.29 -15.38
CA PRO A 151 9.45 -5.33 -15.53
C PRO A 151 10.11 -5.11 -14.17
N MET A 152 10.33 -6.21 -13.46
CA MET A 152 10.83 -6.24 -12.09
C MET A 152 12.17 -5.53 -11.91
N ASP A 153 13.08 -5.68 -12.87
CA ASP A 153 14.41 -5.07 -12.85
C ASP A 153 14.36 -3.53 -12.99
N SER A 154 13.22 -2.98 -13.44
CA SER A 154 12.99 -1.53 -13.50
C SER A 154 12.41 -0.97 -12.19
N LEU A 155 11.88 -1.84 -11.32
CA LEU A 155 11.31 -1.46 -10.04
C LEU A 155 12.31 -1.66 -8.89
N PHE A 156 12.99 -2.82 -8.88
CA PHE A 156 13.97 -3.20 -7.87
C PHE A 156 15.38 -3.15 -8.47
N PRO A 157 16.40 -2.67 -7.72
CA PRO A 157 16.38 -2.38 -6.29
C PRO A 157 15.87 -0.98 -5.92
N ARG A 158 15.66 -0.07 -6.90
CA ARG A 158 15.36 1.35 -6.65
C ARG A 158 14.23 1.58 -5.64
N LEU A 159 13.14 0.84 -5.75
CA LEU A 159 11.99 1.00 -4.85
C LEU A 159 12.32 0.66 -3.38
N LEU A 160 13.36 -0.14 -3.09
CA LEU A 160 13.78 -0.42 -1.72
C LEU A 160 14.34 0.81 -1.01
N ASP A 161 14.78 1.83 -1.75
CA ASP A 161 15.18 3.09 -1.13
C ASP A 161 13.99 3.78 -0.44
N ALA A 162 12.75 3.48 -0.83
CA ALA A 162 11.54 4.01 -0.19
C ALA A 162 11.27 3.39 1.19
N LEU A 163 12.07 2.41 1.64
CA LEU A 163 12.01 1.92 3.03
C LEU A 163 12.35 3.01 4.06
N SER A 164 13.02 4.09 3.65
CA SER A 164 13.22 5.27 4.51
C SER A 164 11.93 6.03 4.82
N HIS A 165 10.85 5.78 4.07
CA HIS A 165 9.56 6.46 4.21
C HIS A 165 8.57 5.57 4.97
N PRO A 166 8.18 5.92 6.21
CA PRO A 166 7.41 5.03 7.08
C PRO A 166 6.09 4.53 6.50
N LEU A 167 5.36 5.37 5.76
CA LEU A 167 4.07 5.03 5.17
C LEU A 167 4.19 4.08 3.97
N LEU A 168 5.31 4.12 3.24
CA LEU A 168 5.53 3.28 2.06
C LEU A 168 6.19 1.95 2.39
N ALA A 169 7.02 1.92 3.44
CA ALA A 169 7.92 0.81 3.70
C ALA A 169 7.21 -0.55 3.77
N ALA A 170 6.06 -0.63 4.46
CA ALA A 170 5.27 -1.87 4.55
C ALA A 170 4.76 -2.30 3.17
N GLY A 171 4.16 -1.38 2.40
CA GLY A 171 3.64 -1.68 1.07
C GLY A 171 4.70 -2.10 0.05
N VAL A 172 5.91 -1.53 0.13
CA VAL A 172 7.05 -1.91 -0.70
C VAL A 172 7.51 -3.33 -0.39
N LEU A 173 7.62 -3.69 0.89
CA LEU A 173 7.97 -5.05 1.31
C LEU A 173 6.87 -6.05 0.94
N ASP A 174 5.60 -5.72 1.16
CA ASP A 174 4.46 -6.56 0.80
C ASP A 174 4.43 -6.84 -0.71
N LEU A 175 4.82 -5.86 -1.54
CA LEU A 175 4.94 -6.03 -2.98
C LEU A 175 6.07 -7.00 -3.34
N ALA A 176 7.24 -6.86 -2.71
CA ALA A 176 8.37 -7.78 -2.90
C ALA A 176 8.01 -9.22 -2.47
N ASN A 177 7.34 -9.37 -1.33
CA ASN A 177 6.84 -10.63 -0.79
C ASN A 177 5.84 -11.28 -1.76
N PHE A 178 4.89 -10.49 -2.27
CA PHE A 178 3.91 -10.93 -3.24
C PHE A 178 4.56 -11.51 -4.49
N PHE A 179 5.55 -10.81 -5.07
CA PHE A 179 6.22 -11.28 -6.28
C PHE A 179 6.94 -12.61 -6.09
N LEU A 180 7.56 -12.84 -4.93
CA LEU A 180 8.17 -14.13 -4.63
C LEU A 180 7.10 -15.23 -4.41
N ARG A 181 6.04 -14.95 -3.64
CA ARG A 181 4.95 -15.92 -3.38
C ARG A 181 4.22 -16.33 -4.66
N GLN A 182 4.02 -15.39 -5.58
CA GLN A 182 3.44 -15.65 -6.91
C GLN A 182 4.42 -16.29 -7.91
N LYS A 183 5.67 -16.56 -7.49
CA LYS A 183 6.73 -17.15 -8.31
C LYS A 183 7.05 -16.31 -9.56
N LEU A 184 6.84 -15.00 -9.48
CA LEU A 184 7.21 -14.05 -10.53
C LEU A 184 8.71 -13.71 -10.49
N VAL A 185 9.34 -13.92 -9.32
CA VAL A 185 10.79 -13.89 -9.14
C VAL A 185 11.25 -15.16 -8.43
N GLN A 186 12.50 -15.57 -8.67
CA GLN A 186 13.10 -16.75 -8.01
C GLN A 186 13.76 -16.41 -6.67
N THR A 187 14.27 -15.19 -6.54
CA THR A 187 14.93 -14.68 -5.35
C THR A 187 14.18 -13.46 -4.85
N HIS A 188 14.09 -13.31 -3.53
CA HIS A 188 13.44 -12.15 -2.94
C HIS A 188 14.15 -10.85 -3.37
N PRO A 189 13.44 -9.82 -3.86
CA PRO A 189 14.07 -8.57 -4.32
C PRO A 189 14.92 -7.87 -3.27
N ALA A 190 14.54 -8.00 -1.99
CA ALA A 190 15.27 -7.41 -0.86
C ALA A 190 16.36 -8.33 -0.26
N ALA A 191 16.69 -9.47 -0.88
CA ALA A 191 17.66 -10.43 -0.32
C ALA A 191 19.03 -9.79 -0.04
N ALA A 192 19.48 -8.86 -0.89
CA ALA A 192 20.77 -8.17 -0.74
C ALA A 192 20.86 -7.27 0.51
N ILE A 193 19.72 -6.86 1.07
CA ILE A 193 19.66 -5.98 2.24
C ILE A 193 19.12 -6.68 3.50
N GLY A 194 19.11 -8.02 3.54
CA GLY A 194 18.57 -8.81 4.65
C GLY A 194 19.08 -8.40 6.04
N ASN A 195 20.38 -8.14 6.18
CA ASN A 195 20.95 -7.67 7.46
C ASN A 195 20.35 -6.33 7.91
N GLN A 196 20.15 -5.39 6.98
CA GLN A 196 19.55 -4.09 7.28
C GLN A 196 18.08 -4.23 7.69
N LEU A 197 17.35 -5.15 7.04
CA LEU A 197 15.96 -5.46 7.41
C LEU A 197 15.86 -6.10 8.80
N THR A 198 16.80 -6.98 9.15
CA THR A 198 16.90 -7.59 10.48
C THR A 198 17.16 -6.53 11.56
N GLU A 199 18.06 -5.58 11.30
CA GLU A 199 18.31 -4.44 12.20
C GLU A 199 17.07 -3.55 12.35
N LEU A 200 16.40 -3.22 11.24
CA LEU A 200 15.18 -2.43 11.23
C LEU A 200 14.05 -3.09 12.05
N LEU A 201 13.84 -4.40 11.88
CA LEU A 201 12.89 -5.16 12.69
C LEU A 201 13.24 -5.05 14.19
N GLY A 202 14.53 -5.19 14.53
CA GLY A 202 14.98 -5.05 15.92
C GLY A 202 14.71 -3.67 16.52
N GLN A 203 14.89 -2.60 15.73
CA GLN A 203 14.59 -1.23 16.16
C GLN A 203 13.08 -0.99 16.35
N LEU A 204 12.26 -1.50 15.44
CA LEU A 204 10.80 -1.39 15.51
C LEU A 204 10.23 -2.16 16.70
N VAL A 205 10.67 -3.39 16.92
CA VAL A 205 10.25 -4.20 18.07
C VAL A 205 10.64 -3.53 19.38
N GLY A 206 11.85 -2.97 19.48
CA GLY A 206 12.29 -2.21 20.64
C GLY A 206 11.47 -0.93 20.88
N THR A 207 11.08 -0.24 19.80
CA THR A 207 10.20 0.94 19.89
C THR A 207 8.79 0.57 20.32
N LEU A 208 8.20 -0.48 19.73
CA LEU A 208 6.88 -0.99 20.10
C LEU A 208 6.81 -1.42 21.56
N GLY A 209 7.82 -2.14 22.06
CA GLY A 209 7.90 -2.51 23.47
C GLY A 209 7.83 -1.30 24.41
N LYS A 210 8.60 -0.25 24.12
CA LYS A 210 8.57 1.01 24.91
C LYS A 210 7.22 1.72 24.82
N LEU A 211 6.60 1.77 23.65
CA LEU A 211 5.30 2.40 23.45
C LEU A 211 4.20 1.67 24.23
N THR A 212 4.28 0.35 24.38
CA THR A 212 3.30 -0.40 25.19
C THR A 212 3.42 -0.14 26.69
N GLU A 213 4.57 0.34 27.17
CA GLU A 213 4.80 0.65 28.59
C GLU A 213 4.41 2.09 28.95
N GLN A 214 4.26 2.99 27.97
CA GLN A 214 4.01 4.41 28.17
C GLN A 214 2.52 4.76 27.96
N ALA A 215 1.86 5.22 29.02
CA ALA A 215 0.49 5.74 28.92
C ALA A 215 0.50 7.15 28.30
N PRO A 216 -0.31 7.42 27.25
CA PRO A 216 -0.44 8.76 26.68
C PRO A 216 -0.98 9.77 27.70
N SER A 217 -0.54 11.03 27.60
CA SER A 217 -0.90 12.09 28.55
C SER A 217 -2.25 12.77 28.25
N ASP A 218 -2.70 12.77 26.99
CA ASP A 218 -3.95 13.40 26.53
C ASP A 218 -4.54 12.71 25.28
N GLU A 219 -5.77 13.08 24.90
CA GLU A 219 -6.52 12.47 23.79
C GLU A 219 -5.86 12.67 22.41
N GLN A 220 -5.19 13.80 22.16
CA GLN A 220 -4.52 14.05 20.88
C GLN A 220 -3.27 13.18 20.74
N SER A 221 -2.48 13.09 21.82
CA SER A 221 -1.35 12.17 21.95
C SER A 221 -1.80 10.71 21.81
N MET A 222 -2.97 10.32 22.31
CA MET A 222 -3.50 8.97 22.11
C MET A 222 -3.72 8.63 20.63
N VAL A 223 -4.31 9.54 19.86
CA VAL A 223 -4.58 9.32 18.42
C VAL A 223 -3.26 9.21 17.65
N GLU A 224 -2.30 10.08 17.94
CA GLU A 224 -0.99 10.06 17.29
C GLU A 224 -0.20 8.80 17.63
N VAL A 225 -0.17 8.38 18.90
CA VAL A 225 0.47 7.16 19.36
C VAL A 225 -0.19 5.93 18.73
N SER A 226 -1.52 5.88 18.70
CA SER A 226 -2.27 4.78 18.06
C SER A 226 -1.92 4.64 16.59
N ARG A 227 -1.86 5.76 15.84
CA ARG A 227 -1.44 5.78 14.44
C ARG A 227 -0.01 5.30 14.28
N GLN A 228 0.92 5.77 15.10
CA GLN A 228 2.32 5.36 15.08
C GLN A 228 2.48 3.86 15.36
N VAL A 229 1.75 3.33 16.34
CA VAL A 229 1.73 1.90 16.66
C VAL A 229 1.18 1.10 15.48
N ALA A 230 0.06 1.53 14.87
CA ALA A 230 -0.52 0.84 13.72
C ALA A 230 0.46 0.76 12.53
N GLN A 231 1.14 1.87 12.21
CA GLN A 231 2.15 1.92 11.15
C GLN A 231 3.37 1.05 11.46
N SER A 232 3.87 1.12 12.70
CA SER A 232 5.02 0.31 13.16
C SER A 232 4.70 -1.18 13.15
N VAL A 233 3.50 -1.57 13.57
CA VAL A 233 3.02 -2.97 13.51
C VAL A 233 2.87 -3.42 12.05
N SER A 234 2.36 -2.57 11.16
CA SER A 234 2.24 -2.89 9.74
C SER A 234 3.61 -3.21 9.12
N LEU A 235 4.60 -2.33 9.33
CA LEU A 235 5.96 -2.54 8.85
C LEU A 235 6.64 -3.76 9.50
N ALA A 236 6.48 -3.96 10.81
CA ALA A 236 7.04 -5.12 11.50
C ALA A 236 6.46 -6.44 10.98
N VAL A 237 5.17 -6.49 10.65
CA VAL A 237 4.52 -7.64 10.00
C VAL A 237 5.16 -7.90 8.63
N SER A 238 5.26 -6.88 7.76
CA SER A 238 5.88 -7.05 6.44
C SER A 238 7.35 -7.48 6.53
N LEU A 239 8.10 -7.01 7.53
CA LEU A 239 9.48 -7.43 7.79
C LEU A 239 9.60 -8.89 8.24
N CYS A 240 8.72 -9.35 9.15
CA CYS A 240 8.69 -10.75 9.56
C CYS A 240 8.50 -11.69 8.36
N ASP A 241 7.53 -11.39 7.48
CA ASP A 241 7.29 -12.15 6.26
C ASP A 241 8.51 -12.09 5.33
N THR A 242 9.04 -10.89 5.10
CA THR A 242 10.20 -10.66 4.22
C THR A 242 11.40 -11.49 4.63
N LEU A 243 11.78 -11.45 5.91
CA LEU A 243 12.96 -12.16 6.42
C LEU A 243 12.77 -13.69 6.34
N ALA A 244 11.56 -14.17 6.60
CA ALA A 244 11.21 -15.58 6.44
C ALA A 244 11.26 -16.04 4.98
N LEU A 245 10.82 -15.19 4.05
CA LEU A 245 10.85 -15.44 2.61
C LEU A 245 12.26 -15.37 2.03
N ILE A 246 13.12 -14.48 2.53
CA ILE A 246 14.56 -14.46 2.24
C ILE A 246 15.24 -15.73 2.78
N GLY A 247 14.75 -16.27 3.90
CA GLY A 247 15.37 -17.39 4.59
C GLY A 247 16.52 -16.96 5.51
N ASP A 248 16.48 -15.72 6.00
CA ASP A 248 17.57 -15.13 6.79
C ASP A 248 17.59 -15.68 8.23
N GLN A 249 18.51 -16.58 8.52
CA GLN A 249 18.68 -17.18 9.85
C GLN A 249 19.18 -16.17 10.90
N ALA A 250 19.81 -15.05 10.49
CA ALA A 250 20.22 -14.01 11.42
C ALA A 250 19.01 -13.30 12.06
N ALA A 251 17.85 -13.34 11.40
CA ALA A 251 16.61 -12.73 11.89
C ALA A 251 15.97 -13.47 13.07
N VAL A 252 16.30 -14.74 13.31
CA VAL A 252 15.62 -15.60 14.30
C VAL A 252 15.52 -14.94 15.67
N GLY A 253 16.63 -14.37 16.17
CA GLY A 253 16.63 -13.68 17.47
C GLY A 253 15.69 -12.47 17.54
N LYS A 254 15.54 -11.73 16.43
CA LYS A 254 14.63 -10.58 16.34
C LYS A 254 13.17 -11.00 16.16
N LEU A 255 12.93 -12.11 15.47
CA LEU A 255 11.60 -12.70 15.33
C LEU A 255 11.07 -13.23 16.67
N TYR A 256 11.92 -13.82 17.52
CA TYR A 256 11.54 -14.17 18.90
C TYR A 256 11.16 -12.91 19.71
N GLN A 257 11.92 -11.82 19.60
CA GLN A 257 11.57 -10.56 20.27
C GLN A 257 10.21 -10.01 19.77
N ALA A 258 9.90 -10.15 18.49
CA ALA A 258 8.60 -9.75 17.93
C ALA A 258 7.44 -10.65 18.42
N LEU A 259 7.70 -11.95 18.60
CA LEU A 259 6.74 -12.93 19.12
C LEU A 259 6.34 -12.65 20.58
N ASP A 260 7.25 -12.08 21.36
CA ASP A 260 7.03 -11.74 22.77
C ASP A 260 6.19 -10.45 22.97
N LEU A 261 5.97 -9.66 21.92
CA LEU A 261 5.12 -8.46 22.00
C LEU A 261 3.64 -8.82 22.06
N GLY A 262 2.82 -8.01 22.75
CA GLY A 262 1.38 -8.27 22.94
C GLY A 262 0.49 -8.14 21.70
N HIS A 263 1.03 -7.69 20.55
CA HIS A 263 0.23 -7.44 19.35
C HIS A 263 -0.07 -8.73 18.57
N ARG A 264 -1.31 -9.22 18.64
CA ARG A 264 -1.75 -10.51 18.04
C ARG A 264 -1.38 -10.68 16.56
N ARG A 265 -1.55 -9.63 15.74
CA ARG A 265 -1.18 -9.65 14.31
C ARG A 265 0.32 -9.88 14.12
N LEU A 266 1.14 -9.14 14.85
CA LEU A 266 2.60 -9.25 14.80
C LEU A 266 3.07 -10.62 15.33
N ARG A 267 2.50 -11.09 16.45
CA ARG A 267 2.79 -12.43 17.00
C ARG A 267 2.53 -13.54 15.99
N THR A 268 1.38 -13.46 15.28
CA THR A 268 1.02 -14.45 14.25
C THR A 268 2.04 -14.46 13.13
N GLU A 269 2.47 -13.28 12.67
CA GLU A 269 3.47 -13.18 11.59
C GLU A 269 4.85 -13.65 12.04
N ALA A 270 5.29 -13.27 13.24
CA ALA A 270 6.55 -13.70 13.82
C ALA A 270 6.60 -15.23 14.03
N ALA A 271 5.51 -15.83 14.54
CA ALA A 271 5.39 -17.27 14.70
C ALA A 271 5.46 -18.01 13.36
N ALA A 272 4.76 -17.51 12.34
CA ALA A 272 4.80 -18.06 10.99
C ALA A 272 6.19 -17.95 10.34
N ALA A 273 6.85 -16.80 10.53
CA ALA A 273 8.22 -16.56 10.07
C ALA A 273 9.22 -17.53 10.72
N LEU A 274 9.19 -17.66 12.05
CA LEU A 274 10.01 -18.62 12.81
C LEU A 274 9.75 -20.06 12.33
N ALA A 275 8.48 -20.43 12.17
CA ALA A 275 8.11 -21.76 11.69
C ALA A 275 8.68 -22.07 10.30
N ARG A 276 8.67 -21.09 9.38
CA ARG A 276 9.25 -21.18 8.04
C ARG A 276 10.77 -21.30 8.06
N LEU A 277 11.44 -20.62 9.00
CA LEU A 277 12.89 -20.73 9.22
C LEU A 277 13.32 -22.03 9.92
N GLY A 278 12.35 -22.86 10.35
CA GLY A 278 12.60 -24.19 10.91
C GLY A 278 12.38 -24.28 12.42
N GLU A 279 12.20 -23.15 13.10
CA GLU A 279 12.12 -23.05 14.56
C GLU A 279 10.90 -23.79 15.12
N LEU A 280 11.13 -24.70 16.07
CA LEU A 280 10.07 -25.53 16.65
C LEU A 280 9.09 -24.69 17.50
N HIS A 281 9.62 -23.77 18.31
CA HIS A 281 8.77 -22.91 19.15
C HIS A 281 7.84 -22.04 18.30
N GLY A 282 8.33 -21.48 17.19
CA GLY A 282 7.49 -20.73 16.25
C GLY A 282 6.33 -21.57 15.70
N LYS A 283 6.57 -22.85 15.38
CA LYS A 283 5.52 -23.79 14.94
C LYS A 283 4.48 -24.01 16.04
N GLU A 284 4.92 -24.25 17.27
CA GLU A 284 4.03 -24.48 18.40
C GLU A 284 3.16 -23.26 18.71
N GLU A 285 3.76 -22.06 18.77
CA GLU A 285 3.03 -20.82 19.01
C GLU A 285 2.06 -20.50 17.86
N LEU A 286 2.46 -20.71 16.60
CA LEU A 286 1.56 -20.51 15.46
C LEU A 286 0.29 -21.37 15.60
N LEU A 287 0.42 -22.64 15.99
CA LEU A 287 -0.72 -23.54 16.16
C LEU A 287 -1.61 -23.12 17.33
N LYS A 288 -1.01 -22.68 18.46
CA LYS A 288 -1.77 -22.16 19.62
C LYS A 288 -2.61 -20.93 19.25
N LEU A 289 -2.09 -20.06 18.39
CA LEU A 289 -2.79 -18.86 17.94
C LEU A 289 -4.07 -19.17 17.14
N ALA A 290 -4.28 -20.40 16.67
CA ALA A 290 -5.55 -20.82 16.07
C ALA A 290 -6.74 -20.69 17.03
N ALA A 291 -6.49 -20.75 18.34
CA ALA A 291 -7.51 -20.54 19.35
C ALA A 291 -8.06 -19.10 19.34
N GLU A 292 -7.26 -18.11 18.91
CA GLU A 292 -7.67 -16.70 18.86
C GLU A 292 -8.49 -16.42 17.58
N PRO A 293 -9.80 -16.10 17.65
CA PRO A 293 -10.63 -15.94 16.46
C PRO A 293 -10.11 -14.89 15.48
N VAL A 294 -9.57 -13.78 15.98
CA VAL A 294 -9.01 -12.69 15.16
C VAL A 294 -7.75 -13.10 14.36
N ALA A 295 -7.01 -14.12 14.82
CA ALA A 295 -5.80 -14.61 14.16
C ALA A 295 -6.05 -15.90 13.35
N ARG A 296 -7.11 -16.64 13.69
CA ARG A 296 -7.38 -18.01 13.22
C ARG A 296 -7.31 -18.19 11.72
N LEU A 297 -7.97 -17.33 10.93
CA LEU A 297 -7.96 -17.47 9.46
C LEU A 297 -6.54 -17.36 8.89
N ARG A 298 -5.72 -16.45 9.44
CA ARG A 298 -4.32 -16.28 9.03
C ARG A 298 -3.46 -17.46 9.48
N VAL A 299 -3.67 -17.96 10.70
CA VAL A 299 -3.00 -19.19 11.19
C VAL A 299 -3.32 -20.38 10.29
N LEU A 300 -4.58 -20.58 9.91
CA LEU A 300 -4.99 -21.67 9.02
C LEU A 300 -4.34 -21.55 7.63
N ALA A 301 -4.21 -20.33 7.09
CA ALA A 301 -3.51 -20.10 5.84
C ALA A 301 -2.02 -20.47 5.95
N TYR A 302 -1.33 -20.04 7.02
CA TYR A 302 0.08 -20.41 7.23
C TYR A 302 0.27 -21.90 7.52
N ALA A 303 -0.62 -22.52 8.29
CA ALA A 303 -0.58 -23.96 8.52
C ALA A 303 -0.70 -24.73 7.20
N LYS A 304 -1.52 -24.26 6.26
CA LYS A 304 -1.60 -24.81 4.90
C LYS A 304 -0.31 -24.63 4.11
N GLU A 305 0.22 -23.41 4.07
CA GLU A 305 1.50 -23.14 3.37
C GLU A 305 2.66 -24.00 3.91
N LEU A 306 2.68 -24.26 5.22
CA LEU A 306 3.75 -24.98 5.91
C LEU A 306 3.51 -26.50 6.04
N GLY A 307 2.38 -27.03 5.55
CA GLY A 307 2.02 -28.45 5.68
C GLY A 307 1.75 -28.89 7.13
N LEU A 308 1.20 -27.99 7.96
CA LEU A 308 0.87 -28.19 9.37
C LEU A 308 -0.65 -28.25 9.63
N GLU A 309 -1.49 -28.30 8.60
CA GLU A 309 -2.96 -28.26 8.74
C GLU A 309 -3.51 -29.34 9.68
N ASP A 310 -2.94 -30.55 9.63
CA ASP A 310 -3.36 -31.67 10.45
C ASP A 310 -2.98 -31.53 11.93
N LYS A 311 -2.04 -30.63 12.23
CA LYS A 311 -1.61 -30.32 13.60
C LYS A 311 -2.46 -29.22 14.25
N VAL A 312 -3.30 -28.53 13.48
CA VAL A 312 -4.26 -27.58 14.05
C VAL A 312 -5.40 -28.37 14.69
N GLU A 313 -5.74 -28.01 15.92
CA GLU A 313 -6.83 -28.66 16.66
C GLU A 313 -8.12 -28.68 15.83
N PRO A 314 -8.82 -29.83 15.72
CA PRO A 314 -9.97 -29.97 14.83
C PRO A 314 -11.08 -28.94 15.05
N GLU A 315 -11.29 -28.51 16.30
CA GLU A 315 -12.33 -27.55 16.66
C GLU A 315 -12.15 -26.19 15.96
N PHE A 316 -10.91 -25.74 15.75
CA PHE A 316 -10.60 -24.48 15.07
C PHE A 316 -10.68 -24.57 13.53
N ARG A 317 -10.84 -25.77 12.97
CA ARG A 317 -10.95 -25.98 11.51
C ARG A 317 -12.40 -26.05 11.01
N THR A 318 -13.37 -26.13 11.93
CA THR A 318 -14.79 -26.26 11.60
C THR A 318 -15.32 -25.05 10.81
N PRO A 319 -16.37 -25.23 9.98
CA PRO A 319 -17.04 -24.10 9.33
C PRO A 319 -17.52 -23.04 10.32
N GLN A 320 -17.99 -23.46 11.51
CA GLN A 320 -18.43 -22.58 12.58
C GLN A 320 -17.28 -21.72 13.13
N ALA A 321 -16.14 -22.32 13.44
CA ALA A 321 -14.97 -21.58 13.94
C ALA A 321 -14.39 -20.64 12.88
N ARG A 322 -14.50 -20.97 11.59
CA ARG A 322 -14.14 -20.09 10.48
C ARG A 322 -15.09 -18.89 10.38
N ALA A 323 -16.40 -19.12 10.44
CA ALA A 323 -17.40 -18.04 10.42
C ALA A 323 -17.26 -17.10 11.63
N GLU A 324 -17.00 -17.65 12.83
CA GLU A 324 -16.68 -16.85 14.02
C GLU A 324 -15.44 -15.97 13.81
N ALA A 325 -14.39 -16.54 13.20
CA ALA A 325 -13.17 -15.82 12.90
C ALA A 325 -13.40 -14.72 11.85
N GLU A 326 -14.17 -14.99 10.78
CA GLU A 326 -14.57 -14.01 9.78
C GLU A 326 -15.32 -12.83 10.43
N LEU A 327 -16.31 -13.13 11.28
CA LEU A 327 -17.05 -12.11 12.02
C LEU A 327 -16.11 -11.31 12.93
N THR A 328 -15.20 -11.97 13.65
CA THR A 328 -14.27 -11.29 14.56
C THR A 328 -13.30 -10.38 13.80
N VAL A 329 -12.78 -10.83 12.66
CA VAL A 329 -11.90 -10.00 11.80
C VAL A 329 -12.66 -8.78 11.30
N TRP A 330 -13.90 -8.96 10.83
CA TRP A 330 -14.76 -7.88 10.38
C TRP A 330 -15.03 -6.87 11.52
N LEU A 331 -15.39 -7.36 12.72
CA LEU A 331 -15.62 -6.51 13.90
C LEU A 331 -14.36 -5.74 14.35
N ALA A 332 -13.17 -6.27 14.07
CA ALA A 332 -11.90 -5.63 14.40
C ALA A 332 -11.49 -4.54 13.39
N GLU A 333 -12.20 -4.39 12.27
CA GLU A 333 -11.96 -3.29 11.34
C GLU A 333 -12.35 -1.94 11.99
N PRO A 334 -11.49 -0.90 11.93
CA PRO A 334 -11.76 0.40 12.54
C PRO A 334 -13.06 1.08 12.08
N THR A 335 -13.57 0.69 10.90
CA THR A 335 -14.82 1.22 10.33
C THR A 335 -16.07 0.66 10.99
N GLN A 336 -16.00 -0.48 11.71
CA GLN A 336 -17.19 -1.13 12.27
C GLN A 336 -17.51 -0.65 13.69
N PHE A 337 -16.50 -0.61 14.57
CA PHE A 337 -16.60 -0.03 15.89
C PHE A 337 -15.50 1.01 15.98
N GLY A 338 -15.87 2.30 16.01
CA GLY A 338 -14.92 3.37 16.30
C GLY A 338 -14.22 3.17 17.65
N LEU A 339 -13.41 4.14 18.06
CA LEU A 339 -12.68 4.05 19.34
C LEU A 339 -13.63 3.74 20.50
N PRO A 340 -13.30 2.77 21.39
CA PRO A 340 -14.15 2.42 22.52
C PRO A 340 -14.41 3.64 23.43
N PRO A 341 -15.61 3.78 24.02
CA PRO A 341 -15.94 4.91 24.89
C PRO A 341 -15.04 4.92 26.12
N THR A 342 -14.51 6.10 26.45
CA THR A 342 -13.44 6.30 27.43
C THR A 342 -13.93 6.60 28.86
N LYS A 343 -15.23 6.59 29.10
CA LYS A 343 -15.82 6.72 30.45
C LYS A 343 -17.00 5.78 30.60
N CYS A 344 -16.95 4.95 31.64
CA CYS A 344 -18.14 4.34 32.24
C CYS A 344 -18.69 5.30 33.31
#